data_AF-A0A9D7TS32-F1
#
_entry.id   AF-A0A9D7TS32-F1
#
_cell.length_a   1.000
_cell.length_b   1.000
_cell.length_c   1.000
_cell.angle_alpha   90.00
_cell.angle_beta   90.00
_cell.angle_gamma   90.00
#
_symmetry.space_group_name_H-M   'P 1'
#
loop_
_entity.id
_entity.type
_entity.pdbx_description
1 polymer ?
#
loop_
_entity_poly.entity_id
_entity_poly.type
_entity_poly.pdbx_seq_one_letter_code
_entity_poly.pdbx_strand_id
1 'polypeptide(L)'
;MLTPLNLLTLFEQAVYCEKKNIEGAFVECGVWKGGAVGIMAKANLEYGNIRRQLHLFDAFDDICAPDADLDGDKAIEDMKKYSSLKDKTQMKGQLESLNGFYDFLGGHGTISACKDLLENDLKYPSEMIHYHKGWFQDTIPQDAKQIDKIAILRLDGDWYASIKTCLDYLL
;
A
#
# COMPACT_ATOMS: atom_id res chain seq x y z
N MET A 1 -3.54 -9.64 3.10
CA MET A 1 -3.02 -10.36 1.90
C MET A 1 -4.15 -10.54 0.91
N LEU A 2 -3.93 -10.18 -0.35
CA LEU A 2 -4.91 -10.36 -1.43
C LEU A 2 -5.08 -11.82 -1.83
N THR A 3 -6.30 -12.18 -2.22
CA THR A 3 -6.59 -13.48 -2.85
C THR A 3 -6.15 -13.49 -4.31
N PRO A 4 -5.96 -14.67 -4.94
CA PRO A 4 -5.69 -14.77 -6.37
C PRO A 4 -6.74 -14.07 -7.24
N LEU A 5 -8.02 -14.10 -6.84
CA LEU A 5 -9.10 -13.42 -7.55
C LEU A 5 -8.91 -11.90 -7.51
N ASN A 6 -8.59 -11.33 -6.34
CA ASN A 6 -8.38 -9.88 -6.22
C ASN A 6 -7.15 -9.42 -7.02
N LEU A 7 -6.09 -10.24 -7.07
CA LEU A 7 -4.93 -9.97 -7.92
C LEU A 7 -5.30 -10.00 -9.41
N LEU A 8 -6.10 -10.98 -9.85
CA LEU A 8 -6.57 -11.06 -11.23
C LEU A 8 -7.42 -9.84 -11.60
N THR A 9 -8.36 -9.43 -10.73
CA THR A 9 -9.16 -8.22 -10.96
C THR A 9 -8.30 -6.97 -11.06
N LEU A 10 -7.31 -6.81 -10.18
CA LEU A 10 -6.38 -5.67 -10.24
C LEU A 10 -5.55 -5.67 -11.53
N PHE A 11 -5.09 -6.85 -11.97
CA PHE A 11 -4.41 -7.01 -13.25
C PHE A 11 -5.30 -6.54 -14.41
N GLU A 12 -6.55 -6.99 -14.46
CA GLU A 12 -7.50 -6.62 -15.51
C GLU A 12 -7.80 -5.11 -15.51
N GLN A 13 -7.91 -4.49 -14.33
CA GLN A 13 -8.06 -3.04 -14.20
C GLN A 13 -6.84 -2.28 -14.76
N ALA A 14 -5.63 -2.71 -14.41
CA ALA A 14 -4.41 -2.11 -14.95
C ALA A 14 -4.31 -2.29 -16.48
N VAL A 15 -4.61 -3.48 -17.00
CA VAL A 15 -4.67 -3.75 -18.45
C VAL A 15 -5.72 -2.86 -19.14
N TYR A 16 -6.87 -2.62 -18.49
CA TYR A 16 -7.88 -1.70 -19.02
C TYR A 16 -7.34 -0.28 -19.13
N CYS A 17 -6.65 0.22 -18.09
CA CYS A 17 -6.00 1.54 -18.13
C CYS A 17 -5.02 1.66 -19.30
N GLU A 18 -4.21 0.63 -19.56
CA GLU A 18 -3.28 0.64 -20.70
C GLU A 18 -4.00 0.61 -22.04
N LYS A 19 -4.94 -0.32 -22.24
CA LYS A 19 -5.65 -0.48 -23.52
C LYS A 19 -6.53 0.71 -23.86
N LYS A 20 -7.00 1.46 -22.87
CA LYS A 20 -7.81 2.66 -23.04
C LYS A 20 -7.03 3.96 -22.95
N ASN A 21 -5.70 3.89 -22.78
CA ASN A 21 -4.84 5.05 -22.59
C ASN A 21 -5.36 5.98 -21.48
N ILE A 22 -5.83 5.41 -20.37
CA ILE A 22 -6.20 6.21 -19.19
C ILE A 22 -4.92 6.81 -18.64
N GLU A 23 -4.83 8.13 -18.54
CA GLU A 23 -3.64 8.83 -18.07
C GLU A 23 -3.46 8.71 -16.55
N GLY A 24 -2.21 8.78 -16.09
CA GLY A 24 -1.88 8.87 -14.67
C GLY A 24 -1.05 7.72 -14.11
N ALA A 25 -0.60 7.89 -12.88
CA ALA A 25 0.17 6.94 -12.13
C ALA A 25 -0.67 5.76 -11.61
N PHE A 26 0.01 4.69 -11.21
CA PHE A 26 -0.57 3.66 -10.34
C PHE A 26 -0.08 3.89 -8.91
N VAL A 27 -1.03 4.05 -8.00
CA VAL A 27 -0.77 4.41 -6.60
C VAL A 27 -1.36 3.33 -5.70
N GLU A 28 -0.56 2.88 -4.74
CA GLU A 28 -1.01 1.96 -3.70
C GLU A 28 -0.63 2.49 -2.32
N CYS A 29 -1.60 2.46 -1.41
CA CYS A 29 -1.43 2.84 0.00
C CYS A 29 -1.62 1.60 0.86
N GLY A 30 -0.52 1.07 1.39
CA GLY A 30 -0.47 -0.24 2.07
C GLY A 30 -0.02 -1.32 1.09
N VAL A 31 1.28 -1.42 0.87
CA VAL A 31 1.90 -2.26 -0.18
C VAL A 31 2.45 -3.58 0.36
N TRP A 32 2.77 -3.64 1.66
CA TRP A 32 3.45 -4.79 2.28
C TRP A 32 4.68 -5.22 1.44
N LYS A 33 4.68 -6.44 0.91
CA LYS A 33 5.78 -7.00 0.08
C LYS A 33 5.67 -6.65 -1.41
N GLY A 34 4.77 -5.74 -1.78
CA GLY A 34 4.68 -5.16 -3.13
C GLY A 34 3.94 -6.01 -4.16
N GLY A 35 3.26 -7.09 -3.77
CA GLY A 35 2.65 -8.03 -4.74
C GLY A 35 1.55 -7.42 -5.62
N ALA A 36 0.71 -6.54 -5.07
CA ALA A 36 -0.34 -5.86 -5.82
C ALA A 36 0.24 -4.83 -6.80
N VAL A 37 1.18 -3.99 -6.33
CA VAL A 37 2.01 -3.14 -7.18
C VAL A 37 2.67 -3.93 -8.30
N GLY A 38 3.25 -5.09 -7.99
CA GLY A 38 3.91 -5.96 -8.96
C GLY A 38 2.98 -6.46 -10.06
N ILE A 39 1.72 -6.74 -9.72
CA ILE A 39 0.69 -7.10 -10.71
C ILE A 39 0.33 -5.90 -11.61
N MET A 40 0.18 -4.70 -11.04
CA MET A 40 -0.03 -3.49 -11.84
C MET A 40 1.17 -3.19 -12.74
N ALA A 41 2.39 -3.35 -12.23
CA ALA A 41 3.64 -3.18 -12.96
C ALA A 41 3.75 -4.18 -14.12
N LYS A 42 3.42 -5.46 -13.88
CA LYS A 42 3.38 -6.50 -14.93
C LYS A 42 2.39 -6.16 -16.03
N ALA A 43 1.19 -5.70 -15.67
CA ALA A 43 0.20 -5.26 -16.66
C ALA A 43 0.72 -4.07 -17.48
N ASN A 44 1.35 -3.08 -16.84
CA ASN A 44 1.94 -1.95 -17.56
C ASN A 44 3.09 -2.38 -18.48
N LEU A 45 3.97 -3.29 -18.05
CA LEU A 45 5.07 -3.81 -18.87
C LEU A 45 4.55 -4.52 -20.13
N GLU A 46 3.49 -5.32 -20.00
CA GLU A 46 2.95 -6.12 -21.11
C GLU A 46 2.06 -5.33 -22.07
N TYR A 47 1.28 -4.36 -21.57
CA TYR A 47 0.23 -3.69 -22.35
C TYR A 47 0.42 -2.18 -22.48
N GLY A 48 1.27 -1.57 -21.66
CA GLY A 48 1.47 -0.13 -21.63
C GLY A 48 2.41 0.34 -22.74
N ASN A 49 1.96 1.35 -23.49
CA ASN A 49 2.79 2.06 -24.48
C ASN A 49 3.84 2.97 -23.83
N ILE A 50 3.61 3.36 -22.57
CA ILE A 50 4.52 4.13 -21.73
C ILE A 50 4.63 3.47 -20.35
N ARG A 51 5.76 3.67 -19.69
CA ARG A 51 5.95 3.26 -18.30
C ARG A 51 5.27 4.28 -17.38
N ARG A 52 4.42 3.80 -16.48
CA ARG A 52 3.75 4.63 -15.48
C ARG A 52 4.63 4.82 -14.27
N GLN A 53 4.47 5.97 -13.62
CA GLN A 53 4.95 6.16 -12.27
C GLN A 53 4.20 5.22 -11.33
N LEU A 54 4.93 4.48 -10.51
CA LEU A 54 4.41 3.63 -9.44
C LEU A 54 4.68 4.31 -8.11
N HIS A 55 3.64 4.68 -7.36
CA HIS A 55 3.79 5.28 -6.03
C HIS A 55 3.36 4.30 -4.96
N LEU A 56 4.29 3.96 -4.08
CA LEU A 56 4.11 2.99 -3.01
C LEU A 56 4.17 3.72 -1.67
N PHE A 57 3.00 3.99 -1.07
CA PHE A 57 2.89 4.55 0.26
C PHE A 57 2.79 3.43 1.29
N ASP A 58 3.77 3.33 2.18
CA ASP A 58 3.79 2.34 3.24
C ASP A 58 4.74 2.76 4.36
N ALA A 59 4.51 2.28 5.59
CA ALA A 59 5.48 2.42 6.67
C ALA A 59 6.78 1.66 6.36
N PHE A 60 6.69 0.61 5.54
CA PHE A 60 7.71 -0.41 5.32
C PHE A 60 8.23 -0.97 6.65
N ASP A 61 7.28 -1.22 7.54
CA ASP A 61 7.43 -1.67 8.92
C ASP A 61 6.15 -2.41 9.35
N ASP A 62 6.08 -2.92 10.57
CA ASP A 62 4.84 -3.45 11.15
C ASP A 62 3.77 -2.36 11.29
N ILE A 63 2.51 -2.80 11.40
CA ILE A 63 1.36 -1.91 11.50
C ILE A 63 1.39 -1.09 12.80
N CYS A 64 0.79 0.11 12.77
CA CYS A 64 0.56 0.91 13.98
C CYS A 64 -0.71 0.47 14.74
N ALA A 65 -0.87 0.98 15.96
CA ALA A 65 -2.06 0.70 16.75
C ALA A 65 -3.33 1.26 16.06
N PRO A 66 -4.46 0.53 16.06
CA PRO A 66 -5.74 1.09 15.66
C PRO A 66 -6.22 2.13 16.68
N ASP A 67 -7.23 2.90 16.31
CA ASP A 67 -8.05 3.68 17.24
C ASP A 67 -9.33 2.91 17.57
N ALA A 68 -9.44 2.46 18.82
CA ALA A 68 -10.58 1.67 19.30
C ALA A 68 -11.96 2.37 19.25
N ASP A 69 -12.00 3.69 19.08
CA ASP A 69 -13.23 4.46 18.94
C ASP A 69 -13.66 4.60 17.47
N LEU A 70 -12.74 4.40 16.52
CA LEU A 70 -12.96 4.58 15.09
C LEU A 70 -12.90 3.26 14.31
N ASP A 71 -12.00 2.36 14.71
CA ASP A 71 -11.77 1.08 14.09
C ASP A 71 -12.67 0.01 14.71
N GLY A 72 -13.21 -0.86 13.85
CA GLY A 72 -14.19 -1.88 14.26
C GLY A 72 -13.59 -2.99 15.13
N ASP A 73 -14.46 -3.76 15.81
CA ASP A 73 -14.04 -4.78 16.78
C ASP A 73 -13.05 -5.81 16.22
N LYS A 74 -13.15 -6.15 14.93
CA LYS A 74 -12.20 -7.05 14.25
C LYS A 74 -10.77 -6.52 14.31
N ALA A 75 -10.55 -5.23 14.06
CA ALA A 75 -9.22 -4.61 14.14
C ALA A 75 -8.62 -4.76 15.54
N ILE A 76 -9.46 -4.57 16.56
CA ILE A 76 -9.09 -4.69 17.97
C ILE A 76 -8.77 -6.14 18.35
N GLU A 77 -9.56 -7.09 17.86
CA GLU A 77 -9.32 -8.52 18.07
C GLU A 77 -8.01 -9.00 17.43
N ASP A 78 -7.78 -8.63 16.15
CA ASP A 78 -6.54 -8.95 15.44
C ASP A 78 -5.35 -8.30 16.15
N MET A 79 -5.50 -7.05 16.61
CA MET A 79 -4.45 -6.36 17.37
C MET A 79 -4.09 -7.09 18.67
N LYS A 80 -5.10 -7.50 19.44
CA LYS A 80 -4.91 -8.29 20.66
C LYS A 80 -4.33 -9.67 20.38
N LYS A 81 -4.51 -10.22 19.18
CA LYS A 81 -4.02 -11.56 18.85
C LYS A 81 -2.53 -11.53 18.47
N TYR A 82 -2.12 -10.57 17.65
CA TYR A 82 -0.81 -10.59 17.00
C TYR A 82 0.21 -9.59 17.56
N SER A 83 -0.18 -8.67 18.44
CA SER A 83 0.74 -7.72 19.07
C SER A 83 0.83 -7.91 20.59
N SER A 84 1.72 -7.16 21.24
CA SER A 84 1.77 -7.01 22.71
C SER A 84 0.65 -6.12 23.26
N LEU A 85 -0.03 -5.34 22.43
CA LEU A 85 -1.07 -4.39 22.84
C LEU A 85 -2.39 -5.12 23.11
N LYS A 86 -2.68 -5.38 24.39
CA LYS A 86 -3.89 -6.13 24.81
C LYS A 86 -5.02 -5.25 25.32
N ASP A 87 -4.68 -4.09 25.87
CA ASP A 87 -5.64 -3.17 26.47
C ASP A 87 -6.28 -2.27 25.40
N LYS A 88 -7.60 -2.43 25.18
CA LYS A 88 -8.35 -1.63 24.20
C LYS A 88 -8.27 -0.13 24.52
N THR A 89 -8.16 0.26 25.79
CA THR A 89 -8.11 1.68 26.19
C THR A 89 -6.84 2.38 25.72
N GLN A 90 -5.79 1.61 25.41
CA GLN A 90 -4.51 2.11 24.92
C GLN A 90 -4.47 2.21 23.39
N MET A 91 -5.45 1.67 22.67
CA MET A 91 -5.53 1.71 21.21
C MET A 91 -6.17 3.03 20.77
N LYS A 92 -5.33 4.04 20.50
CA LYS A 92 -5.75 5.40 20.13
C LYS A 92 -5.07 5.90 18.85
N GLY A 93 -4.74 4.99 17.94
CA GLY A 93 -4.15 5.36 16.65
C GLY A 93 -2.70 5.84 16.73
N GLN A 94 -1.94 5.43 17.76
CA GLN A 94 -0.55 5.85 17.92
C GLN A 94 0.31 5.36 16.75
N LEU A 95 1.02 6.29 16.11
CA LEU A 95 1.87 6.04 14.95
C LEU A 95 3.24 5.45 15.35
N GLU A 96 3.21 4.30 16.00
CA GLU A 96 4.37 3.53 16.43
C GLU A 96 4.27 2.10 15.89
N SER A 97 5.37 1.56 15.38
CA SER A 97 5.40 0.20 14.84
C SER A 97 5.18 -0.83 15.94
N LEU A 98 4.24 -1.74 15.71
CA LEU A 98 3.96 -2.86 16.61
C LEU A 98 4.76 -4.08 16.18
N ASN A 99 6.05 -4.06 16.53
CA ASN A 99 7.03 -5.08 16.16
C ASN A 99 6.50 -6.52 16.37
N GLY A 100 6.63 -7.32 15.31
CA GLY A 100 6.26 -8.73 15.30
C GLY A 100 4.79 -8.99 14.93
N PHE A 101 4.01 -7.95 14.64
CA PHE A 101 2.63 -8.10 14.19
C PHE A 101 2.56 -9.01 12.96
N TYR A 102 3.47 -8.87 11.99
CA TYR A 102 3.48 -9.69 10.78
C TYR A 102 4.34 -10.96 10.84
N ASP A 103 4.92 -11.34 11.99
CA ASP A 103 5.85 -12.49 12.08
C ASP A 103 5.21 -13.80 11.60
N PHE A 104 3.94 -14.01 11.92
CA PHE A 104 3.19 -15.19 11.47
C PHE A 104 2.93 -15.23 9.96
N LEU A 105 3.16 -14.12 9.24
CA LEU A 105 3.08 -13.97 7.79
C LEU A 105 4.47 -13.79 7.14
N GLY A 106 5.54 -14.10 7.89
CA GLY A 106 6.92 -13.97 7.42
C GLY A 106 7.42 -12.52 7.42
N GLY A 107 6.95 -11.70 8.35
CA GLY A 107 7.43 -10.34 8.60
C GLY A 107 6.75 -9.24 7.78
N HIS A 108 7.04 -8.00 8.17
CA HIS A 108 6.57 -6.80 7.49
C HIS A 108 7.15 -6.66 6.07
N GLY A 109 6.55 -5.76 5.30
CA GLY A 109 7.04 -5.37 4.00
C GLY A 109 8.24 -4.43 4.11
N THR A 110 9.29 -4.64 3.33
CA THR A 110 10.44 -3.73 3.30
C THR A 110 10.61 -3.15 1.90
N ILE A 111 11.23 -1.97 1.82
CA ILE A 111 11.65 -1.41 0.53
C ILE A 111 12.53 -2.41 -0.22
N SER A 112 13.46 -3.10 0.46
CA SER A 112 14.32 -4.10 -0.19
C SER A 112 13.51 -5.21 -0.86
N ALA A 113 12.51 -5.76 -0.17
CA ALA A 113 11.64 -6.80 -0.74
C ALA A 113 10.86 -6.29 -1.95
N CYS A 114 10.37 -5.04 -1.91
CA CYS A 114 9.69 -4.43 -3.05
C CYS A 114 10.67 -4.18 -4.22
N LYS A 115 11.91 -3.77 -3.95
CA LYS A 115 12.96 -3.62 -4.96
C LYS A 115 13.31 -4.94 -5.62
N ASP A 116 13.44 -6.01 -4.83
CA ASP A 116 13.71 -7.35 -5.34
C ASP A 116 12.60 -7.77 -6.33
N LEU A 117 11.33 -7.57 -5.97
CA LEU A 117 10.23 -7.87 -6.87
C LEU A 117 10.17 -6.94 -8.10
N LEU A 118 10.15 -5.62 -7.89
CA LEU A 118 9.83 -4.65 -8.94
C LEU A 118 11.02 -4.35 -9.86
N GLU A 119 12.19 -4.12 -9.28
CA GLU A 119 13.40 -3.73 -10.01
C GLU A 119 14.21 -4.97 -10.43
N ASN A 120 14.35 -5.97 -9.56
CA ASN A 120 15.19 -7.14 -9.86
C ASN A 120 14.44 -8.24 -10.63
N ASP A 121 13.24 -8.62 -10.23
CA ASP A 121 12.51 -9.73 -10.88
C ASP A 121 11.72 -9.24 -12.10
N LEU A 122 10.92 -8.18 -11.95
CA LEU A 122 10.10 -7.64 -13.03
C LEU A 122 10.86 -6.71 -13.97
N LYS A 123 12.04 -6.21 -13.56
CA LYS A 123 12.85 -5.25 -14.33
C LYS A 123 12.07 -3.99 -14.71
N TYR A 124 11.16 -3.53 -13.83
CA TYR A 124 10.49 -2.25 -14.00
C TYR A 124 11.52 -1.12 -13.80
N PRO A 125 11.54 -0.06 -14.64
CA PRO A 125 12.56 0.98 -14.54
C PRO A 125 12.51 1.66 -13.16
N SER A 126 13.64 1.71 -12.46
CA SER A 126 13.70 2.17 -11.07
C SER A 126 13.39 3.65 -10.93
N GLU A 127 13.66 4.46 -11.96
CA GLU A 127 13.28 5.87 -12.03
C GLU A 127 11.77 6.10 -12.11
N MET A 128 10.99 5.05 -12.41
CA MET A 128 9.53 5.08 -12.44
C MET A 128 8.90 4.59 -11.14
N ILE A 129 9.69 4.29 -10.10
CA ILE A 129 9.20 3.73 -8.84
C ILE A 129 9.53 4.68 -7.69
N HIS A 130 8.49 5.09 -6.97
CA HIS A 130 8.58 6.00 -5.84
C HIS A 130 8.14 5.28 -4.56
N TYR A 131 9.10 5.06 -3.66
CA TYR A 131 8.84 4.48 -2.34
C TYR A 131 8.67 5.61 -1.31
N HIS A 132 7.46 5.79 -0.82
CA HIS A 132 7.11 6.79 0.17
C HIS A 132 7.07 6.14 1.55
N LYS A 133 8.22 6.15 2.23
CA LYS A 133 8.38 5.50 3.53
C LYS A 133 7.87 6.37 4.68
N GLY A 134 6.90 5.85 5.41
CA GLY A 134 6.42 6.43 6.65
C GLY A 134 4.91 6.25 6.80
N TRP A 135 4.38 6.78 7.90
CA TRP A 135 2.93 6.79 8.12
C TRP A 135 2.24 7.68 7.10
N PHE A 136 1.01 7.34 6.72
CA PHE A 136 0.28 8.07 5.69
C PHE A 136 0.06 9.54 6.07
N GLN A 137 -0.15 9.81 7.36
CA GLN A 137 -0.33 11.15 7.92
C GLN A 137 0.90 12.04 7.74
N ASP A 138 2.10 11.43 7.68
CA ASP A 138 3.36 12.16 7.52
C ASP A 138 3.77 12.28 6.04
N THR A 139 3.45 11.27 5.23
CA THR A 139 3.95 11.14 3.86
C THR A 139 2.97 11.69 2.82
N ILE A 140 1.72 11.25 2.83
CA ILE A 140 0.74 11.56 1.77
C ILE A 140 0.52 13.08 1.60
N PRO A 141 0.32 13.90 2.65
CA PRO A 141 0.05 15.33 2.47
C PRO A 141 1.15 16.11 1.74
N GLN A 142 2.40 15.66 1.82
CA GLN A 142 3.52 16.31 1.14
C GLN A 142 3.78 15.67 -0.23
N ASP A 143 3.73 14.35 -0.31
CA ASP A 143 4.15 13.62 -1.50
C ASP A 143 3.07 13.49 -2.56
N ALA A 144 1.79 13.56 -2.19
CA ALA A 144 0.67 13.58 -3.15
C ALA A 144 0.81 14.70 -4.19
N LYS A 145 1.45 15.82 -3.82
CA LYS A 145 1.71 16.97 -4.72
C LYS A 145 2.65 16.63 -5.88
N GLN A 146 3.39 15.52 -5.78
CA GLN A 146 4.29 15.02 -6.82
C GLN A 146 3.53 14.20 -7.89
N ILE A 147 2.26 13.88 -7.65
CA ILE A 147 1.43 13.03 -8.50
C ILE A 147 0.44 13.91 -9.26
N ASP A 148 0.63 14.05 -10.59
CA ASP A 148 -0.24 14.89 -11.43
C ASP A 148 -1.63 14.25 -11.65
N LYS A 149 -1.65 12.99 -12.08
CA LYS A 149 -2.89 12.24 -12.34
C LYS A 149 -2.74 10.83 -11.81
N ILE A 150 -3.87 10.24 -11.38
CA ILE A 150 -3.93 8.86 -10.91
C ILE A 150 -4.88 8.07 -11.80
N ALA A 151 -4.38 7.00 -12.40
CA ALA A 151 -5.17 6.06 -13.19
C ALA A 151 -5.78 4.96 -12.31
N ILE A 152 -5.03 4.49 -11.31
CA ILE A 152 -5.49 3.54 -10.29
C ILE A 152 -5.01 4.03 -8.94
N LEU A 153 -5.95 4.20 -8.01
CA LEU A 153 -5.70 4.40 -6.59
C LEU A 153 -6.19 3.17 -5.84
N ARG A 154 -5.26 2.36 -5.31
CA ARG A 154 -5.56 1.20 -4.47
C ARG A 154 -5.35 1.56 -3.00
N LEU A 155 -6.41 1.50 -2.20
CA LEU A 155 -6.35 1.78 -0.76
C LEU A 155 -6.42 0.46 0.03
N ASP A 156 -5.39 0.17 0.81
CA ASP A 156 -5.25 -1.05 1.62
C ASP A 156 -4.52 -0.75 2.95
N GLY A 157 -4.89 0.37 3.56
CA GLY A 157 -4.27 0.89 4.79
C GLY A 157 -4.87 0.40 6.11
N ASP A 158 -5.81 -0.55 6.04
CA ASP A 158 -6.61 -1.16 7.11
C ASP A 158 -7.40 -0.21 8.04
N TRP A 159 -6.78 0.81 8.62
CA TRP A 159 -7.36 1.72 9.60
C TRP A 159 -8.19 2.83 8.99
N TYR A 160 -9.20 3.29 9.74
CA TYR A 160 -10.04 4.41 9.36
C TYR A 160 -9.20 5.65 9.01
N ALA A 161 -8.26 6.01 9.89
CA ALA A 161 -7.40 7.17 9.71
C ALA A 161 -6.49 7.05 8.46
N SER A 162 -6.01 5.83 8.17
CA SER A 162 -5.21 5.54 6.98
C SER A 162 -6.01 5.80 5.70
N ILE A 163 -7.21 5.21 5.61
CA ILE A 163 -8.09 5.39 4.44
C ILE A 163 -8.53 6.85 4.30
N LYS A 164 -8.95 7.48 5.40
CA LYS A 164 -9.36 8.90 5.42
C LYS A 164 -8.25 9.82 4.90
N THR A 165 -7.01 9.60 5.34
CA THR A 165 -5.85 10.38 4.87
C THR A 165 -5.66 10.21 3.36
N CYS A 166 -5.74 8.99 2.84
CA CYS A 166 -5.62 8.79 1.40
C CYS A 166 -6.74 9.52 0.62
N LEU A 167 -7.99 9.45 1.10
CA LEU A 167 -9.12 10.11 0.46
C LEU A 167 -9.03 11.64 0.49
N ASP A 168 -8.47 12.22 1.54
CA ASP A 168 -8.37 13.69 1.68
C ASP A 168 -7.32 14.31 0.73
N TYR A 169 -6.33 13.53 0.30
CA TYR A 169 -5.15 14.05 -0.38
C TYR A 169 -4.86 13.42 -1.76
N LEU A 170 -5.46 12.27 -2.09
CA LEU A 170 -5.24 11.56 -3.37
C LEU A 170 -6.49 11.50 -4.27
N LEU A 171 -7.60 12.13 -3.87
CA LEU A 171 -8.81 12.33 -4.68
C LEU A 171 -9.04 13.82 -4.95
#